data_AF-A0AAN8RZ25-F1
#
_entry.id   AF-A0AAN8RZ25-F1
#
_cell.length_a   1.000
_cell.length_b   1.000
_cell.length_c   1.000
_cell.angle_alpha   90.00
_cell.angle_beta   90.00
_cell.angle_gamma   90.00
#
_symmetry.space_group_name_H-M   'P 1'
#
loop_
_entity.id
_entity.type
_entity.pdbx_description
1 polymer ?
#
loop_
_entity_poly.entity_id
_entity_poly.type
_entity_poly.pdbx_seq_one_letter_code
_entity_poly.pdbx_strand_id
1 'polypeptide(L)'
;MAHLGRGPMARGRGAPQPPPPLRGAGGRPPPQQIMPAPQGYYEPPPPPQQPPPGTHSRPITPRPRTPSLQTNPYHPPPGHHPLPPGGGGGGGPFHRGGGGMGGGGVGRMPGRPGAPPLSHHHTHPGTYAATEPGYDMDSGEDHTPESGNSPEGSELTLGPSPGPHGYGGGGYPPPPGRGVPPPQYFDSSGIMAENSHLRQEIAGLRAQVAELAAGNEVARWDPAMAAQLEMKETEIFGLHTQMQEMMTANQAEINKLTESLKAAESKLKEESEKREKEVKTLKDDLDDVTAYLSVAKAEEGVVDDAWFKEELTKFATQLRNWVWKHCKAASQMPELIQDRGIQARIAHAVPDFARLTMSNSRMTVMQAVVQDIILRRIFNRYCVGLEEGQEAAMRAIEVMLTQQSAVPPNYGMINRWRALSIALLTNTHPVKDTSESAIVDCCSEVESVVFSLIPGHRARPGDAASRALIPLLANAVRISHHFKGQRARIDVVSPVGHIFDPEWMEDASGMEDDVDEDLRGKMVGACAFPAVIKWGNEKGDDYALRTIIFRAKVLCLLDTE
;
A
#
# COMPACT_ATOMS: atom_id res chain seq x y z
N MET A 1 49.49 15.97 -52.34
CA MET A 1 50.37 14.83 -52.62
C MET A 1 50.68 14.13 -51.31
N ALA A 2 50.52 12.83 -51.29
CA ALA A 2 50.49 11.98 -50.11
C ALA A 2 51.89 11.74 -49.52
N HIS A 3 51.97 11.65 -48.20
CA HIS A 3 52.87 10.75 -47.47
C HIS A 3 52.34 10.51 -46.05
N LEU A 4 52.90 9.48 -45.41
CA LEU A 4 52.56 8.82 -44.14
C LEU A 4 51.68 7.58 -44.34
N GLY A 5 52.06 6.39 -43.90
CA GLY A 5 53.12 6.03 -42.96
C GLY A 5 52.61 4.85 -42.13
N ARG A 6 53.39 3.76 -42.08
CA ARG A 6 53.05 2.45 -41.51
C ARG A 6 52.76 2.43 -40.00
N GLY A 7 51.94 1.46 -39.58
CA GLY A 7 52.09 0.67 -38.34
C GLY A 7 50.78 0.33 -37.63
N PRO A 8 50.73 -0.66 -36.71
CA PRO A 8 51.11 -2.06 -36.86
C PRO A 8 49.96 -3.05 -36.54
N MET A 9 50.23 -4.33 -36.80
CA MET A 9 49.32 -5.48 -36.64
C MET A 9 48.86 -5.74 -35.20
N ALA A 10 47.57 -6.09 -35.05
CA ALA A 10 47.02 -6.75 -33.87
C ALA A 10 46.24 -8.03 -34.27
N ARG A 11 46.31 -9.00 -33.37
CA ARG A 11 46.04 -10.43 -33.49
C ARG A 11 44.63 -10.80 -33.94
N GLY A 12 44.56 -11.93 -34.65
CA GLY A 12 43.35 -12.48 -35.27
C GLY A 12 42.25 -12.90 -34.31
N ARG A 13 41.01 -12.74 -34.80
CA ARG A 13 39.81 -13.41 -34.29
C ARG A 13 39.46 -14.57 -35.22
N GLY A 14 39.11 -15.69 -34.60
CA GLY A 14 38.75 -16.94 -35.27
C GLY A 14 37.54 -16.82 -36.19
N ALA A 15 37.53 -17.68 -37.20
CA ALA A 15 36.43 -17.86 -38.14
C ALA A 15 35.18 -18.42 -37.44
N PRO A 16 33.97 -18.03 -37.87
CA PRO A 16 32.73 -18.62 -37.37
C PRO A 16 32.53 -20.04 -37.94
N GLN A 17 32.16 -20.99 -37.09
CA GLN A 17 31.73 -22.33 -37.48
C GLN A 17 30.41 -22.29 -38.28
N PRO A 18 30.20 -23.20 -39.24
CA PRO A 18 28.93 -23.35 -39.94
C PRO A 18 27.86 -24.04 -39.05
N PRO A 19 26.57 -23.73 -39.24
CA PRO A 19 25.48 -24.35 -38.49
C PRO A 19 25.25 -25.81 -38.92
N PRO A 20 24.76 -26.68 -38.00
CA PRO A 20 24.46 -28.08 -38.28
C PRO A 20 23.19 -28.26 -39.13
N PRO A 21 23.03 -29.41 -39.82
CA PRO A 21 21.96 -29.63 -40.78
C PRO A 21 20.59 -29.86 -40.12
N LEU A 22 19.56 -29.28 -40.75
CA LEU A 22 18.15 -29.43 -40.41
C LEU A 22 17.68 -30.88 -40.57
N ARG A 23 17.28 -31.50 -39.45
CA ARG A 23 16.55 -32.78 -39.44
C ARG A 23 15.05 -32.53 -39.64
N GLY A 24 14.51 -33.17 -40.68
CA GLY A 24 13.25 -33.92 -40.65
C GLY A 24 11.98 -33.18 -40.27
N ALA A 25 11.22 -32.79 -41.29
CA ALA A 25 9.82 -32.41 -41.19
C ALA A 25 8.96 -33.60 -40.72
N GLY A 26 8.55 -33.56 -39.45
CA GLY A 26 7.40 -34.30 -38.94
C GLY A 26 6.16 -33.40 -39.02
N GLY A 27 5.15 -33.83 -39.78
CA GLY A 27 3.92 -33.08 -39.99
C GLY A 27 3.17 -32.78 -38.69
N ARG A 28 2.88 -31.50 -38.46
CA ARG A 28 1.88 -31.06 -37.47
C ARG A 28 0.49 -31.47 -37.95
N PRO A 29 -0.35 -32.07 -37.10
CA PRO A 29 -1.78 -32.17 -37.39
C PRO A 29 -2.39 -30.75 -37.42
N PRO A 30 -3.46 -30.53 -38.21
CA PRO A 30 -4.11 -29.23 -38.30
C PRO A 30 -4.66 -28.80 -36.93
N PRO A 31 -4.70 -27.49 -36.65
CA PRO A 31 -5.26 -26.97 -35.41
C PRO A 31 -6.72 -27.38 -35.32
N GLN A 32 -7.06 -28.17 -34.30
CA GLN A 32 -8.45 -28.37 -33.92
C GLN A 32 -9.01 -27.00 -33.53
N GLN A 33 -10.09 -26.60 -34.20
CA GLN A 33 -10.93 -25.49 -33.77
C GLN A 33 -11.40 -25.81 -32.34
N ILE A 34 -10.81 -25.13 -31.37
CA ILE A 34 -11.35 -25.06 -30.01
C ILE A 34 -12.65 -24.26 -30.15
N MET A 35 -13.77 -24.97 -30.13
CA MET A 35 -15.06 -24.32 -29.97
C MET A 35 -15.04 -23.55 -28.65
N PRO A 36 -15.53 -22.30 -28.62
CA PRO A 36 -15.66 -21.59 -27.35
C PRO A 36 -16.54 -22.41 -26.43
N ALA A 37 -16.07 -22.61 -25.19
CA ALA A 37 -16.87 -23.18 -24.13
C ALA A 37 -18.19 -22.39 -24.03
N PRO A 38 -19.34 -23.07 -23.84
CA PRO A 38 -20.60 -22.37 -23.68
C PRO A 38 -20.47 -21.43 -22.48
N GLN A 39 -20.58 -20.13 -22.73
CA GLN A 39 -20.76 -19.14 -21.69
C GLN A 39 -22.06 -19.48 -20.97
N GLY A 40 -21.95 -20.21 -19.87
CA GLY A 40 -23.03 -20.37 -18.91
C GLY A 40 -23.32 -18.99 -18.33
N TYR A 41 -24.30 -18.30 -18.91
CA TYR A 41 -24.91 -17.13 -18.31
C TYR A 41 -25.43 -17.56 -16.95
N TYR A 42 -24.75 -17.13 -15.89
CA TYR A 42 -25.33 -17.12 -14.55
C TYR A 42 -26.38 -16.01 -14.55
N GLU A 43 -27.61 -16.39 -14.92
CA GLU A 43 -28.77 -15.53 -14.78
C GLU A 43 -29.09 -15.45 -13.27
N PRO A 44 -29.06 -14.26 -12.65
CA PRO A 44 -29.44 -14.13 -11.25
C PRO A 44 -30.90 -14.60 -11.07
N PRO A 45 -31.26 -15.22 -9.93
CA PRO A 45 -32.61 -15.70 -9.71
C PRO A 45 -33.61 -14.53 -9.84
N PRO A 46 -34.76 -14.75 -10.51
CA PRO A 46 -35.76 -13.69 -10.67
C PRO A 46 -36.27 -13.24 -9.29
N PRO A 47 -36.58 -11.95 -9.12
CA PRO A 47 -37.18 -11.45 -7.89
C PRO A 47 -38.49 -12.19 -7.60
N PRO A 48 -38.87 -12.39 -6.33
CA PRO A 48 -40.10 -13.07 -5.96
C PRO A 48 -41.30 -12.41 -6.65
N GLN A 49 -42.01 -13.19 -7.47
CA GLN A 49 -43.18 -12.74 -8.19
C GLN A 49 -44.24 -12.27 -7.18
N GLN A 50 -44.67 -11.01 -7.29
CA GLN A 50 -45.83 -10.53 -6.56
C GLN A 50 -47.06 -11.37 -6.98
N PRO A 51 -47.90 -11.82 -6.04
CA PRO A 51 -49.10 -12.56 -6.36
C PRO A 51 -50.04 -11.67 -7.21
N PRO A 52 -50.77 -12.27 -8.18
CA PRO A 52 -51.64 -11.54 -9.08
C PRO A 52 -52.76 -10.82 -8.31
N PRO A 53 -53.16 -9.62 -8.75
CA PRO A 53 -54.21 -8.87 -8.09
C PRO A 53 -55.58 -9.46 -8.45
N GLY A 54 -56.27 -9.98 -7.44
CA GLY A 54 -57.73 -10.02 -7.42
C GLY A 54 -58.38 -11.39 -7.52
N THR A 55 -58.74 -11.96 -6.37
CA THR A 55 -60.10 -12.47 -6.15
C THR A 55 -60.53 -12.10 -4.74
N HIS A 56 -61.38 -11.07 -4.64
CA HIS A 56 -62.00 -10.63 -3.40
C HIS A 56 -62.98 -11.71 -2.88
N SER A 57 -62.53 -12.51 -1.93
CA SER A 57 -63.42 -13.25 -1.03
C SER A 57 -63.81 -12.35 0.13
N ARG A 58 -65.12 -12.11 0.24
CA ARG A 58 -65.78 -11.27 1.26
C ARG A 58 -65.39 -11.69 2.68
N PRO A 59 -65.03 -10.75 3.58
CA PRO A 59 -64.97 -11.05 5.00
C PRO A 59 -66.37 -10.98 5.62
N ILE A 60 -66.76 -12.06 6.28
CA ILE A 60 -67.90 -12.16 7.20
C ILE A 60 -67.53 -11.38 8.46
N THR A 61 -68.27 -10.31 8.76
CA THR A 61 -68.18 -9.55 10.00
C THR A 61 -69.00 -10.20 11.11
N PRO A 62 -68.50 -10.31 12.35
CA PRO A 62 -69.33 -10.56 13.52
C PRO A 62 -69.91 -9.24 14.05
N ARG A 63 -71.21 -9.26 14.36
CA ARG A 63 -71.99 -8.19 15.02
C ARG A 63 -71.36 -7.74 16.35
N PRO A 64 -71.35 -6.42 16.65
CA PRO A 64 -71.25 -5.93 18.02
C PRO A 64 -72.65 -5.69 18.62
N ARG A 65 -72.84 -6.07 19.89
CA ARG A 65 -73.97 -5.62 20.73
C ARG A 65 -73.58 -4.29 21.39
N THR A 66 -74.43 -3.28 21.28
CA THR A 66 -74.49 -2.15 22.21
C THR A 66 -75.67 -2.35 23.17
N PRO A 67 -75.64 -1.67 24.33
CA PRO A 67 -76.71 -0.69 24.54
C PRO A 67 -76.21 0.66 25.09
N SER A 68 -76.65 1.71 24.40
CA SER A 68 -77.20 3.01 24.85
C SER A 68 -76.63 3.75 26.08
N LEU A 69 -76.26 5.02 25.88
CA LEU A 69 -76.98 6.25 26.31
C LEU A 69 -76.24 7.49 25.74
N GLN A 70 -76.90 8.32 24.90
CA GLN A 70 -77.35 9.71 25.19
C GLN A 70 -76.18 10.69 25.49
N THR A 71 -75.92 11.84 24.84
CA THR A 71 -76.66 12.77 23.97
C THR A 71 -75.68 13.64 23.15
N ASN A 72 -76.11 14.08 21.96
CA ASN A 72 -75.52 15.11 21.06
C ASN A 72 -75.70 16.55 21.62
N PRO A 73 -75.33 17.67 20.94
CA PRO A 73 -74.41 17.92 19.82
C PRO A 73 -73.49 19.16 20.02
N TYR A 74 -72.53 19.41 19.11
CA TYR A 74 -72.24 20.72 18.44
C TYR A 74 -70.80 20.73 17.84
N HIS A 75 -70.73 20.90 16.52
CA HIS A 75 -69.58 21.42 15.74
C HIS A 75 -70.00 22.79 15.19
N PRO A 76 -69.11 23.77 14.88
CA PRO A 76 -68.15 23.67 13.77
C PRO A 76 -66.81 24.47 14.02
N PRO A 77 -66.02 24.99 13.03
CA PRO A 77 -64.64 24.52 12.78
C PRO A 77 -63.59 25.68 12.77
N PRO A 78 -62.44 25.61 12.03
CA PRO A 78 -61.09 25.86 12.54
C PRO A 78 -60.59 27.31 12.40
N GLY A 79 -59.75 27.76 13.33
CA GLY A 79 -59.17 29.12 13.33
C GLY A 79 -57.73 29.17 13.80
N HIS A 80 -56.89 29.81 12.97
CA HIS A 80 -55.51 30.20 13.17
C HIS A 80 -55.20 30.79 14.55
N HIS A 81 -54.01 30.50 15.08
CA HIS A 81 -53.36 31.34 16.10
C HIS A 81 -51.82 31.26 16.03
N PRO A 82 -51.11 32.27 16.57
CA PRO A 82 -49.97 32.90 15.92
C PRO A 82 -48.65 32.78 16.72
N LEU A 83 -47.58 33.24 16.08
CA LEU A 83 -46.27 33.52 16.68
C LEU A 83 -46.37 34.52 17.86
N PRO A 84 -45.49 34.41 18.88
CA PRO A 84 -45.21 35.51 19.79
C PRO A 84 -44.02 36.38 19.34
N PRO A 85 -43.96 37.65 19.79
CA PRO A 85 -43.05 38.71 19.34
C PRO A 85 -41.69 38.59 20.04
N GLY A 86 -40.56 39.14 19.55
CA GLY A 86 -40.38 40.44 18.94
C GLY A 86 -39.81 41.41 19.99
N GLY A 87 -38.49 41.65 19.93
CA GLY A 87 -37.77 42.71 20.65
C GLY A 87 -36.27 42.37 20.69
N GLY A 88 -35.33 43.16 20.19
CA GLY A 88 -35.37 44.50 19.63
C GLY A 88 -34.11 45.26 20.09
N GLY A 89 -33.28 45.69 19.14
CA GLY A 89 -32.21 46.71 19.29
C GLY A 89 -30.95 46.25 20.02
N GLY A 90 -29.73 46.57 19.64
CA GLY A 90 -29.09 47.56 18.76
C GLY A 90 -27.60 47.44 19.14
N GLY A 91 -26.62 47.40 18.24
CA GLY A 91 -26.15 48.52 17.45
C GLY A 91 -24.69 48.84 17.83
N GLY A 92 -23.74 48.49 16.94
CA GLY A 92 -22.57 49.32 16.61
C GLY A 92 -21.30 49.32 17.51
N PRO A 93 -20.15 49.75 16.96
CA PRO A 93 -18.84 49.11 17.19
C PRO A 93 -17.69 50.05 17.67
N PHE A 94 -16.49 49.47 17.86
CA PHE A 94 -15.11 50.04 17.83
C PHE A 94 -14.28 50.17 19.14
N HIS A 95 -12.95 50.00 18.92
CA HIS A 95 -11.73 50.21 19.72
C HIS A 95 -11.34 49.11 20.73
N ARG A 96 -10.17 48.43 20.65
CA ARG A 96 -8.72 48.77 20.49
C ARG A 96 -8.07 49.30 21.77
N GLY A 97 -7.04 48.57 22.25
CA GLY A 97 -6.06 48.94 23.29
C GLY A 97 -6.37 48.32 24.65
N GLY A 98 -5.47 47.71 25.42
CA GLY A 98 -4.01 47.73 25.43
C GLY A 98 -3.54 48.04 26.86
N GLY A 99 -2.71 47.18 27.46
CA GLY A 99 -2.03 47.40 28.76
C GLY A 99 -2.98 47.37 29.97
N GLY A 100 -2.57 47.06 31.19
CA GLY A 100 -1.26 46.89 31.77
C GLY A 100 -1.41 46.48 33.24
N MET A 101 -0.27 46.26 33.87
CA MET A 101 -0.03 45.72 35.20
C MET A 101 -0.84 46.33 36.36
N GLY A 102 -1.03 45.50 37.39
CA GLY A 102 -0.52 45.84 38.72
C GLY A 102 -1.54 46.02 39.86
N GLY A 103 -1.34 45.22 40.91
CA GLY A 103 -1.37 45.74 42.28
C GLY A 103 -2.62 45.53 43.13
N GLY A 104 -2.55 44.49 43.99
CA GLY A 104 -2.76 44.60 45.45
C GLY A 104 -4.15 44.94 46.02
N GLY A 105 -4.63 44.11 46.96
CA GLY A 105 -5.66 44.56 47.90
C GLY A 105 -6.51 43.47 48.57
N VAL A 106 -5.95 42.87 49.62
CA VAL A 106 -6.58 42.30 50.84
C VAL A 106 -8.12 42.35 51.00
N GLY A 107 -8.73 41.22 51.38
CA GLY A 107 -10.10 41.17 51.91
C GLY A 107 -10.64 39.79 52.33
N ARG A 108 -10.39 39.40 53.59
CA ARG A 108 -11.12 38.49 54.52
C ARG A 108 -12.11 37.39 54.01
N MET A 109 -11.78 36.14 54.40
CA MET A 109 -12.54 34.92 54.85
C MET A 109 -14.04 35.05 55.26
N PRO A 110 -14.86 33.96 55.40
CA PRO A 110 -14.49 32.55 55.71
C PRO A 110 -15.34 31.38 55.10
N GLY A 111 -14.84 30.13 55.21
CA GLY A 111 -15.70 28.97 55.53
C GLY A 111 -15.48 27.63 54.80
N ARG A 112 -14.67 26.72 55.41
CA ARG A 112 -14.76 25.23 55.58
C ARG A 112 -15.18 24.27 54.40
N PRO A 113 -14.95 22.94 54.49
CA PRO A 113 -13.90 22.17 55.17
C PRO A 113 -13.29 20.99 54.34
N GLY A 114 -12.06 20.60 54.70
CA GLY A 114 -11.71 19.21 55.03
C GLY A 114 -11.44 18.20 53.90
N ALA A 115 -10.15 18.03 53.56
CA ALA A 115 -9.61 16.80 52.97
C ALA A 115 -8.61 16.18 53.97
N PRO A 116 -8.60 14.84 54.19
CA PRO A 116 -7.57 14.18 54.99
C PRO A 116 -6.37 13.72 54.12
N PRO A 117 -5.19 13.53 54.74
CA PRO A 117 -3.92 13.37 54.04
C PRO A 117 -3.55 11.92 53.73
N LEU A 118 -2.74 11.78 52.68
CA LEU A 118 -1.97 10.60 52.32
C LEU A 118 -0.80 10.40 53.28
N SER A 119 -0.67 9.22 53.89
CA SER A 119 0.63 8.66 54.30
C SER A 119 0.61 7.13 54.34
N HIS A 120 1.60 6.58 53.63
CA HIS A 120 2.30 5.29 53.73
C HIS A 120 1.68 4.10 54.47
N HIS A 121 1.68 2.93 53.82
CA HIS A 121 2.36 1.72 54.30
C HIS A 121 2.50 0.70 53.15
N HIS A 122 3.75 0.35 52.82
CA HIS A 122 4.08 -0.87 52.09
C HIS A 122 4.14 -2.02 53.09
N THR A 123 3.32 -3.05 52.86
CA THR A 123 3.40 -4.32 53.57
C THR A 123 3.23 -5.44 52.55
N HIS A 124 4.27 -6.28 52.43
CA HIS A 124 4.21 -7.59 51.81
C HIS A 124 3.14 -8.46 52.48
N PRO A 125 2.62 -9.46 51.75
CA PRO A 125 2.47 -10.77 52.36
C PRO A 125 3.13 -11.86 51.53
N GLY A 126 3.83 -12.74 52.24
CA GLY A 126 4.56 -13.88 51.70
C GLY A 126 3.71 -15.12 51.46
N THR A 127 4.36 -16.04 50.73
CA THR A 127 4.54 -17.46 51.05
C THR A 127 3.40 -18.18 51.77
N TYR A 128 2.71 -19.06 51.03
CA TYR A 128 2.14 -20.28 51.58
C TYR A 128 2.67 -21.51 50.84
N ALA A 129 3.02 -22.48 51.67
CA ALA A 129 3.72 -23.71 51.37
C ALA A 129 2.81 -24.77 50.70
N ALA A 130 3.49 -25.68 50.02
CA ALA A 130 2.97 -26.84 49.32
C ALA A 130 2.65 -28.01 50.26
N THR A 131 1.65 -28.80 49.87
CA THR A 131 1.52 -30.21 50.22
C THR A 131 1.18 -30.96 48.93
N GLU A 132 2.14 -31.75 48.44
CA GLU A 132 1.91 -32.82 47.47
C GLU A 132 1.44 -34.10 48.18
N PRO A 133 0.85 -35.04 47.42
CA PRO A 133 1.33 -36.41 47.48
C PRO A 133 1.75 -36.88 46.08
N GLY A 134 2.93 -37.52 46.05
CA GLY A 134 3.58 -37.98 44.84
C GLY A 134 2.96 -39.21 44.19
N TYR A 135 3.44 -39.46 42.98
CA TYR A 135 3.55 -40.78 42.37
C TYR A 135 4.83 -40.80 41.53
N ASP A 136 5.70 -41.74 41.88
CA ASP A 136 6.77 -42.26 41.04
C ASP A 136 6.17 -42.90 39.77
N MET A 137 6.72 -42.58 38.60
CA MET A 137 6.96 -43.58 37.56
C MET A 137 8.23 -43.21 36.79
N ASP A 138 9.16 -44.13 36.95
CA ASP A 138 10.48 -44.30 36.35
C ASP A 138 10.38 -44.75 34.87
N SER A 139 11.51 -44.75 34.18
CA SER A 139 11.82 -45.14 32.79
C SER A 139 11.43 -44.13 31.69
N GLY A 140 12.31 -43.67 30.79
CA GLY A 140 13.66 -44.08 30.39
C GLY A 140 13.77 -43.90 28.87
N GLU A 141 14.98 -43.64 28.36
CA GLU A 141 15.39 -43.63 26.92
C GLU A 141 15.04 -42.32 26.16
N ASP A 142 15.93 -41.35 25.97
CA ASP A 142 17.29 -41.34 25.40
C ASP A 142 17.34 -41.72 23.92
N HIS A 143 17.15 -40.72 23.03
CA HIS A 143 17.65 -40.73 21.64
C HIS A 143 17.78 -39.31 21.07
N THR A 144 19.02 -38.83 21.00
CA THR A 144 19.54 -38.12 19.81
C THR A 144 20.40 -39.14 19.04
N PRO A 145 20.50 -39.11 17.70
CA PRO A 145 21.45 -38.20 17.05
C PRO A 145 21.14 -37.83 15.57
N GLU A 146 22.11 -37.14 14.95
CA GLU A 146 22.39 -36.96 13.51
C GLU A 146 21.49 -35.99 12.72
N SER A 147 21.97 -34.86 12.16
CA SER A 147 23.14 -34.57 11.32
C SER A 147 23.24 -35.41 10.05
N GLY A 148 22.86 -34.83 8.89
CA GLY A 148 23.23 -35.40 7.59
C GLY A 148 22.45 -34.86 6.39
N ASN A 149 23.14 -34.04 5.60
CA ASN A 149 23.08 -33.90 4.14
C ASN A 149 22.02 -33.01 3.44
N SER A 150 22.56 -31.91 2.88
CA SER A 150 22.18 -31.32 1.60
C SER A 150 22.19 -32.35 0.44
N PRO A 151 21.52 -32.02 -0.68
CA PRO A 151 22.31 -31.50 -1.79
C PRO A 151 21.68 -30.30 -2.53
N GLU A 152 22.59 -29.43 -2.96
CA GLU A 152 22.68 -28.67 -4.21
C GLU A 152 21.41 -28.19 -4.94
N GLY A 153 21.40 -26.88 -5.20
CA GLY A 153 21.19 -26.37 -6.55
C GLY A 153 19.94 -25.51 -6.73
N SER A 154 20.10 -24.19 -6.60
CA SER A 154 19.39 -23.21 -7.44
C SER A 154 20.00 -21.82 -7.23
N GLU A 155 20.77 -21.37 -8.21
CA GLU A 155 20.96 -19.95 -8.51
C GLU A 155 19.58 -19.32 -8.69
N LEU A 156 19.33 -18.16 -8.07
CA LEU A 156 18.53 -17.08 -8.66
C LEU A 156 18.68 -15.81 -7.81
N THR A 157 19.34 -14.84 -8.43
CA THR A 157 19.25 -13.39 -8.26
C THR A 157 18.03 -12.86 -7.52
N LEU A 158 18.25 -12.26 -6.35
CA LEU A 158 17.36 -11.25 -5.77
C LEU A 158 18.17 -10.10 -5.17
N GLY A 159 17.86 -8.88 -5.62
CA GLY A 159 18.43 -7.63 -5.12
C GLY A 159 17.87 -7.25 -3.73
N PRO A 160 18.56 -6.39 -2.98
CA PRO A 160 18.16 -6.08 -1.61
C PRO A 160 17.18 -4.91 -1.53
N SER A 161 16.16 -5.11 -0.70
CA SER A 161 15.29 -4.10 -0.09
C SER A 161 16.03 -3.39 1.06
N PRO A 162 15.67 -2.14 1.44
CA PRO A 162 16.48 -1.28 2.29
C PRO A 162 16.10 -1.34 3.78
N GLY A 163 17.11 -1.26 4.65
CA GLY A 163 17.00 -0.99 6.08
C GLY A 163 18.39 -0.76 6.69
N PRO A 164 18.50 -0.31 7.95
CA PRO A 164 18.37 1.09 8.35
C PRO A 164 19.70 1.72 8.79
N HIS A 165 19.70 3.04 8.88
CA HIS A 165 20.82 3.91 9.24
C HIS A 165 21.60 3.46 10.49
N GLY A 166 22.92 3.30 10.33
CA GLY A 166 23.90 3.17 11.40
C GLY A 166 25.17 3.94 11.04
N TYR A 167 25.44 5.00 11.80
CA TYR A 167 26.66 5.80 11.75
C TYR A 167 27.90 4.93 12.02
N GLY A 168 28.93 5.06 11.20
CA GLY A 168 30.24 4.46 11.47
C GLY A 168 31.26 4.79 10.39
N GLY A 169 32.20 5.69 10.72
CA GLY A 169 33.24 6.15 9.82
C GLY A 169 34.18 5.02 9.37
N GLY A 170 34.57 5.07 8.10
CA GLY A 170 35.58 4.21 7.50
C GLY A 170 35.96 4.79 6.14
N GLY A 171 37.18 5.30 6.04
CA GLY A 171 37.69 5.93 4.83
C GLY A 171 37.84 4.93 3.68
N TYR A 172 37.39 5.36 2.50
CA TYR A 172 37.85 4.87 1.20
C TYR A 172 38.05 6.07 0.25
N PRO A 173 38.96 5.94 -0.72
CA PRO A 173 39.50 7.06 -1.49
C PRO A 173 38.51 7.55 -2.55
N PRO A 174 38.65 8.82 -3.00
CA PRO A 174 37.79 9.36 -4.05
C PRO A 174 38.03 8.67 -5.41
N PRO A 175 37.01 8.64 -6.29
CA PRO A 175 37.13 8.06 -7.62
C PRO A 175 38.12 8.86 -8.48
N PRO A 176 38.76 8.23 -9.49
CA PRO A 176 39.67 8.92 -10.38
C PRO A 176 38.88 9.94 -11.19
N GLY A 177 39.04 11.21 -10.83
CA GLY A 177 38.55 12.32 -11.61
C GLY A 177 39.07 12.20 -13.04
N ARG A 178 38.16 12.34 -14.01
CA ARG A 178 38.53 12.68 -15.39
C ARG A 178 39.28 14.02 -15.31
N GLY A 179 40.59 13.93 -15.20
CA GLY A 179 41.49 15.07 -15.28
C GLY A 179 41.28 15.74 -16.63
N VAL A 180 40.68 16.91 -16.60
CA VAL A 180 40.96 17.93 -17.60
C VAL A 180 42.48 18.10 -17.57
N PRO A 181 43.20 17.86 -18.68
CA PRO A 181 44.65 18.02 -18.69
C PRO A 181 44.97 19.44 -18.21
N PRO A 182 45.92 19.60 -17.27
CA PRO A 182 46.33 20.92 -16.82
C PRO A 182 46.74 21.74 -18.04
N PRO A 183 46.49 23.06 -18.05
CA PRO A 183 46.98 23.93 -19.11
C PRO A 183 48.48 23.66 -19.21
N GLN A 184 48.95 23.22 -20.38
CA GLN A 184 50.38 23.14 -20.63
C GLN A 184 50.90 24.56 -20.46
N TYR A 185 51.47 24.84 -19.28
CA TYR A 185 52.20 26.06 -19.02
C TYR A 185 53.30 26.09 -20.09
N PHE A 186 53.16 27.02 -21.02
CA PHE A 186 54.23 27.43 -21.90
C PHE A 186 55.48 27.58 -21.02
N ASP A 187 56.52 26.81 -21.34
CA ASP A 187 57.76 26.77 -20.59
C ASP A 187 58.51 28.11 -20.76
N SER A 188 58.09 29.11 -19.98
CA SER A 188 58.68 30.44 -19.95
C SER A 188 60.15 30.42 -19.51
N SER A 189 60.62 29.31 -18.92
CA SER A 189 62.00 29.14 -18.49
C SER A 189 62.96 28.99 -19.69
N GLY A 190 62.54 28.22 -20.72
CA GLY A 190 63.32 28.07 -21.95
C GLY A 190 63.46 29.38 -22.73
N ILE A 191 62.38 30.16 -22.83
CA ILE A 191 62.35 31.42 -23.58
C ILE A 191 63.22 32.50 -22.91
N MET A 192 63.30 32.53 -21.57
CA MET A 192 64.19 33.45 -20.85
C MET A 192 65.67 33.08 -21.00
N ALA A 193 66.01 31.78 -21.02
CA ALA A 193 67.38 31.32 -21.22
C ALA A 193 67.88 31.69 -22.63
N GLU A 194 67.07 31.46 -23.66
CA GLU A 194 67.39 31.82 -25.04
C GLU A 194 67.53 33.35 -25.23
N ASN A 195 66.70 34.15 -24.56
CA ASN A 195 66.83 35.61 -24.56
C ASN A 195 68.14 36.10 -23.91
N SER A 196 68.60 35.44 -22.85
CA SER A 196 69.86 35.80 -22.20
C SER A 196 71.08 35.48 -23.07
N HIS A 197 71.04 34.35 -23.80
CA HIS A 197 72.04 33.96 -24.78
C HIS A 197 72.11 34.97 -25.95
N LEU A 198 70.97 35.31 -26.56
CA LEU A 198 70.91 36.29 -27.66
C LEU A 198 71.40 37.67 -27.23
N ARG A 199 71.13 38.09 -25.99
CA ARG A 199 71.66 39.37 -25.45
C ARG A 199 73.18 39.35 -25.28
N GLN A 200 73.76 38.24 -24.86
CA GLN A 200 75.22 38.08 -24.79
C GLN A 200 75.85 38.08 -26.18
N GLU A 201 75.22 37.40 -27.14
CA GLU A 201 75.69 37.35 -28.53
C GLU A 201 75.65 38.74 -29.21
N ILE A 202 74.56 39.50 -29.02
CA ILE A 202 74.45 40.89 -29.50
C ILE A 202 75.52 41.79 -28.84
N ALA A 203 75.80 41.61 -27.56
CA ALA A 203 76.84 42.35 -26.88
C ALA A 203 78.23 42.02 -27.44
N GLY A 204 78.50 40.75 -27.76
CA GLY A 204 79.74 40.30 -28.41
C GLY A 204 79.91 40.88 -29.81
N LEU A 205 78.86 40.82 -30.64
CA LEU A 205 78.87 41.39 -31.99
C LEU A 205 79.06 42.91 -31.98
N ARG A 206 78.43 43.63 -31.03
CA ARG A 206 78.65 45.07 -30.86
C ARG A 206 80.08 45.42 -30.46
N ALA A 207 80.72 44.60 -29.63
CA ALA A 207 82.12 44.78 -29.27
C ALA A 207 83.04 44.58 -30.49
N GLN A 208 82.79 43.56 -31.32
CA GLN A 208 83.53 43.34 -32.56
C GLN A 208 83.34 44.47 -33.58
N VAL A 209 82.14 45.00 -33.73
CA VAL A 209 81.87 46.14 -34.63
C VAL A 209 82.59 47.40 -34.13
N ALA A 210 82.63 47.63 -32.81
CA ALA A 210 83.38 48.75 -32.23
C ALA A 210 84.90 48.61 -32.44
N GLU A 211 85.43 47.38 -32.37
CA GLU A 211 86.83 47.07 -32.63
C GLU A 211 87.19 47.27 -34.11
N LEU A 212 86.32 46.84 -35.03
CA LEU A 212 86.46 47.08 -36.47
C LEU A 212 86.31 48.56 -36.86
N ALA A 213 85.46 49.33 -36.17
CA ALA A 213 85.31 50.77 -36.40
C ALA A 213 86.53 51.58 -35.90
N ALA A 214 87.24 51.09 -34.87
CA ALA A 214 88.49 51.69 -34.38
C ALA A 214 89.68 51.39 -35.31
N GLY A 215 89.63 50.29 -36.07
CA GLY A 215 90.56 49.95 -37.14
C GLY A 215 90.22 50.69 -38.44
N ASN A 216 90.81 51.87 -38.61
CA ASN A 216 90.62 52.84 -39.68
C ASN A 216 90.69 52.30 -41.15
N GLU A 217 89.65 51.60 -41.61
CA GLU A 217 89.34 51.33 -43.04
C GLU A 217 87.87 51.66 -43.42
N VAL A 218 87.15 52.41 -42.56
CA VAL A 218 85.78 52.89 -42.84
C VAL A 218 85.78 54.26 -43.53
N ALA A 219 86.93 54.80 -43.90
CA ALA A 219 87.04 56.12 -44.55
C ALA A 219 86.85 56.13 -46.08
N ARG A 220 86.42 55.03 -46.70
CA ARG A 220 86.17 54.96 -48.15
C ARG A 220 84.87 54.24 -48.51
N TRP A 221 83.80 54.55 -47.80
CA TRP A 221 82.45 54.15 -48.22
C TRP A 221 82.01 55.11 -49.32
N ASP A 222 81.79 54.56 -50.51
CA ASP A 222 81.25 55.28 -51.67
C ASP A 222 79.94 55.99 -51.24
N PRO A 223 79.76 57.30 -51.50
CA PRO A 223 78.51 58.01 -51.16
C PRO A 223 77.25 57.32 -51.69
N ALA A 224 77.35 56.50 -52.74
CA ALA A 224 76.25 55.65 -53.21
C ALA A 224 75.81 54.58 -52.18
N MET A 225 76.75 54.01 -51.41
CA MET A 225 76.47 52.99 -50.39
C MET A 225 75.88 53.59 -49.11
N ALA A 226 76.31 54.82 -48.75
CA ALA A 226 75.72 55.57 -47.65
C ALA A 226 74.24 55.91 -47.94
N ALA A 227 73.93 56.36 -49.17
CA ALA A 227 72.55 56.61 -49.57
C ALA A 227 71.69 55.31 -49.60
N GLN A 228 72.30 54.19 -49.97
CA GLN A 228 71.62 52.89 -49.98
C GLN A 228 71.35 52.37 -48.56
N LEU A 229 72.27 52.61 -47.62
CA LEU A 229 72.09 52.33 -46.19
C LEU A 229 70.97 53.19 -45.60
N GLU A 230 70.92 54.48 -45.90
CA GLU A 230 69.86 55.39 -45.43
C GLU A 230 68.47 54.96 -45.97
N MET A 231 68.40 54.53 -47.24
CA MET A 231 67.18 53.92 -47.80
C MET A 231 66.78 52.63 -47.07
N LYS A 232 67.74 51.76 -46.74
CA LYS A 232 67.46 50.51 -46.01
C LYS A 232 67.06 50.76 -44.56
N GLU A 233 67.64 51.77 -43.92
CA GLU A 233 67.34 52.16 -42.55
C GLU A 233 65.92 52.76 -42.44
N THR A 234 65.52 53.59 -43.41
CA THR A 234 64.12 54.08 -43.51
C THR A 234 63.13 52.96 -43.80
N GLU A 235 63.47 51.98 -44.65
CA GLU A 235 62.66 50.78 -44.90
C GLU A 235 62.50 49.92 -43.63
N ILE A 236 63.59 49.67 -42.90
CA ILE A 236 63.58 48.95 -41.61
C ILE A 236 62.71 49.66 -40.59
N PHE A 237 62.82 50.99 -40.49
CA PHE A 237 62.02 51.79 -39.58
C PHE A 237 60.52 51.74 -39.94
N GLY A 238 60.20 51.78 -41.23
CA GLY A 238 58.82 51.62 -41.72
C GLY A 238 58.24 50.25 -41.38
N LEU A 239 59.00 49.18 -41.63
CA LEU A 239 58.60 47.81 -41.28
C LEU A 239 58.45 47.61 -39.78
N HIS A 240 59.35 48.17 -38.97
CA HIS A 240 59.27 48.11 -37.51
C HIS A 240 58.01 48.81 -36.99
N THR A 241 57.70 49.98 -37.55
CA THR A 241 56.48 50.74 -37.24
C THR A 241 55.24 49.94 -37.61
N GLN A 242 55.19 49.36 -38.81
CA GLN A 242 54.07 48.52 -39.26
C GLN A 242 53.89 47.28 -38.37
N MET A 243 54.98 46.64 -37.96
CA MET A 243 54.95 45.49 -37.06
C MET A 243 54.46 45.88 -35.65
N GLN A 244 54.89 47.04 -35.14
CA GLN A 244 54.44 47.61 -33.86
C GLN A 244 52.92 47.89 -33.91
N GLU A 245 52.43 48.51 -34.99
CA GLU A 245 51.02 48.77 -35.22
C GLU A 245 50.21 47.46 -35.30
N MET A 246 50.73 46.45 -36.01
CA MET A 246 50.09 45.14 -36.09
C MET A 246 50.04 44.43 -34.72
N MET A 247 51.12 44.48 -33.93
CA MET A 247 51.14 43.90 -32.58
C MET A 247 50.17 44.60 -31.64
N THR A 248 50.10 45.93 -31.70
CA THR A 248 49.15 46.71 -30.88
C THR A 248 47.70 46.46 -31.28
N ALA A 249 47.39 46.34 -32.58
CA ALA A 249 46.08 45.97 -33.09
C ALA A 249 45.67 44.55 -32.65
N ASN A 250 46.56 43.57 -32.81
CA ASN A 250 46.33 42.18 -32.37
C ASN A 250 46.13 42.11 -30.85
N GLN A 251 46.91 42.86 -30.07
CA GLN A 251 46.74 42.89 -28.62
C GLN A 251 45.39 43.49 -28.22
N ALA A 252 44.93 44.53 -28.92
CA ALA A 252 43.60 45.10 -28.71
C ALA A 252 42.48 44.11 -29.06
N GLU A 253 42.63 43.33 -30.14
CA GLU A 253 41.68 42.29 -30.53
C GLU A 253 41.64 41.13 -29.53
N ILE A 254 42.80 40.66 -29.04
CA ILE A 254 42.90 39.65 -27.99
C ILE A 254 42.20 40.13 -26.72
N ASN A 255 42.42 41.38 -26.32
CA ASN A 255 41.75 41.95 -25.14
C ASN A 255 40.23 41.98 -25.33
N LYS A 256 39.75 42.43 -26.49
CA LYS A 256 38.32 42.46 -26.84
C LYS A 256 37.69 41.05 -26.83
N LEU A 257 38.35 40.06 -27.41
CA LEU A 257 37.87 38.67 -27.41
C LEU A 257 37.86 38.08 -25.99
N THR A 258 38.88 38.39 -25.19
CA THR A 258 38.97 37.95 -23.79
C THR A 258 37.84 38.56 -22.94
N GLU A 259 37.53 39.84 -23.14
CA GLU A 259 36.40 40.51 -22.49
C GLU A 259 35.05 39.91 -22.94
N SER A 260 34.87 39.69 -24.25
CA SER A 260 33.66 39.04 -24.78
C SER A 260 33.47 37.62 -24.25
N LEU A 261 34.56 36.86 -24.11
CA LEU A 261 34.53 35.50 -23.59
C LEU A 261 34.18 35.48 -22.10
N LYS A 262 34.81 36.37 -21.30
CA LYS A 262 34.46 36.54 -19.88
C LYS A 262 33.00 36.94 -19.69
N ALA A 263 32.47 37.83 -20.55
CA ALA A 263 31.07 38.23 -20.51
C ALA A 263 30.14 37.06 -20.85
N ALA A 264 30.48 36.26 -21.87
CA ALA A 264 29.71 35.07 -22.22
C ALA A 264 29.75 33.98 -21.14
N GLU A 265 30.91 33.75 -20.52
CA GLU A 265 31.07 32.84 -19.38
C GLU A 265 30.25 33.29 -18.17
N SER A 266 30.27 34.58 -17.84
CA SER A 266 29.45 35.14 -16.76
C SER A 266 27.96 34.90 -17.03
N LYS A 267 27.50 35.15 -18.26
CA LYS A 267 26.11 34.92 -18.65
C LYS A 267 25.71 33.45 -18.59
N LEU A 268 26.55 32.55 -19.08
CA LEU A 268 26.30 31.10 -19.01
C LEU A 268 26.26 30.61 -17.57
N LYS A 269 27.12 31.16 -16.70
CA LYS A 269 27.12 30.83 -15.27
C LYS A 269 25.83 31.28 -14.59
N GLU A 270 25.38 32.50 -14.85
CA GLU A 270 24.10 33.02 -14.35
C GLU A 270 22.90 32.18 -14.84
N GLU A 271 22.89 31.80 -16.12
CA GLU A 271 21.85 30.92 -16.67
C GLU A 271 21.90 29.52 -16.06
N SER A 272 23.09 28.98 -15.82
CA SER A 272 23.27 27.68 -15.14
C SER A 272 22.76 27.73 -13.70
N GLU A 273 23.12 28.76 -12.93
CA GLU A 273 22.64 28.94 -11.56
C GLU A 273 21.12 29.13 -11.51
N LYS A 274 20.54 29.83 -12.50
CA LYS A 274 19.09 29.96 -12.62
C LYS A 274 18.42 28.61 -12.88
N ARG A 275 18.92 27.82 -13.83
CA ARG A 275 18.37 26.48 -14.11
C ARG A 275 18.54 25.52 -12.94
N GLU A 276 19.64 25.60 -12.20
CA GLU A 276 19.85 24.77 -11.01
C GLU A 276 18.85 25.10 -9.90
N LYS A 277 18.51 26.39 -9.72
CA LYS A 277 17.44 26.82 -8.81
C LYS A 277 16.06 26.29 -9.26
N GLU A 278 15.74 26.37 -10.55
CA GLU A 278 14.48 25.85 -11.10
C GLU A 278 14.36 24.32 -10.92
N VAL A 279 15.44 23.57 -11.20
CA VAL A 279 15.48 22.12 -10.97
C VAL A 279 15.29 21.78 -9.50
N LYS A 280 15.88 22.57 -8.60
CA LYS A 280 15.70 22.39 -7.16
C LYS A 280 14.24 22.61 -6.75
N THR A 281 13.62 23.71 -7.17
CA THR A 281 12.21 23.99 -6.87
C THR A 281 11.28 22.90 -7.42
N LEU A 282 11.48 22.44 -8.66
CA LEU A 282 10.68 21.36 -9.23
C LEU A 282 10.84 20.02 -8.52
N LYS A 283 12.02 19.74 -7.95
CA LYS A 283 12.24 18.56 -7.11
C LYS A 283 11.52 18.68 -5.77
N ASP A 284 11.61 19.84 -5.13
CA ASP A 284 10.89 20.12 -3.88
C ASP A 284 9.36 19.97 -4.10
N ASP A 285 8.81 20.51 -5.21
CA ASP A 285 7.41 20.34 -5.59
C ASP A 285 7.03 18.86 -5.86
N LEU A 286 7.91 18.09 -6.50
CA LEU A 286 7.69 16.67 -6.77
C LEU A 286 7.67 15.84 -5.47
N ASP A 287 8.57 16.15 -4.54
CA ASP A 287 8.64 15.51 -3.24
C ASP A 287 7.37 15.82 -2.42
N ASP A 288 6.89 17.07 -2.46
CA ASP A 288 5.63 17.49 -1.82
C ASP A 288 4.41 16.77 -2.42
N VAL A 289 4.32 16.68 -3.75
CA VAL A 289 3.24 15.94 -4.43
C VAL A 289 3.32 14.44 -4.11
N THR A 290 4.52 13.87 -4.06
CA THR A 290 4.72 12.45 -3.74
C THR A 290 4.34 12.16 -2.29
N ALA A 291 4.69 13.05 -1.35
CA ALA A 291 4.28 12.98 0.04
C ALA A 291 2.76 13.10 0.17
N TYR A 292 2.15 14.08 -0.50
CA TYR A 292 0.69 14.27 -0.52
C TYR A 292 -0.03 13.04 -1.08
N LEU A 293 0.43 12.47 -2.20
CA LEU A 293 -0.16 11.26 -2.79
C LEU A 293 0.02 10.03 -1.89
N SER A 294 1.13 9.95 -1.17
CA SER A 294 1.37 8.86 -0.21
C SER A 294 0.42 8.96 0.99
N VAL A 295 0.23 10.18 1.51
CA VAL A 295 -0.76 10.46 2.57
C VAL A 295 -2.18 10.22 2.07
N ALA A 296 -2.55 10.71 0.88
CA ALA A 296 -3.87 10.51 0.30
C ALA A 296 -4.19 9.02 0.04
N LYS A 297 -3.19 8.22 -0.39
CA LYS A 297 -3.32 6.77 -0.51
C LYS A 297 -3.48 6.09 0.85
N ALA A 298 -2.72 6.54 1.86
CA ALA A 298 -2.85 6.02 3.22
C ALA A 298 -4.22 6.41 3.84
N GLU A 299 -4.74 7.59 3.53
CA GLU A 299 -6.05 8.07 3.96
C GLU A 299 -7.22 7.36 3.25
N GLU A 300 -7.07 6.90 2.00
CA GLU A 300 -8.11 6.13 1.31
C GLU A 300 -8.30 4.70 1.87
N GLY A 301 -7.44 4.22 2.78
CA GLY A 301 -7.62 2.91 3.44
C GLY A 301 -7.62 1.70 2.50
N VAL A 302 -7.10 1.88 1.28
CA VAL A 302 -6.98 0.85 0.25
C VAL A 302 -5.85 -0.10 0.65
N VAL A 303 -6.15 -1.39 0.69
CA VAL A 303 -5.18 -2.45 1.02
C VAL A 303 -5.11 -3.44 -0.14
N ASP A 304 -3.96 -4.07 -0.33
CA ASP A 304 -3.75 -5.01 -1.43
C ASP A 304 -4.23 -6.43 -1.10
N ASP A 305 -4.23 -7.29 -2.12
CA ASP A 305 -4.65 -8.69 -1.99
C ASP A 305 -3.73 -9.49 -1.05
N ALA A 306 -2.44 -9.14 -0.99
CA ALA A 306 -1.46 -9.80 -0.14
C ALA A 306 -1.81 -9.60 1.33
N TRP A 307 -2.15 -8.37 1.71
CA TRP A 307 -2.62 -8.04 3.04
C TRP A 307 -3.89 -8.81 3.40
N PHE A 308 -4.89 -8.87 2.50
CA PHE A 308 -6.11 -9.63 2.76
C PHE A 308 -5.83 -11.12 2.95
N LYS A 309 -4.99 -11.72 2.09
CA LYS A 309 -4.63 -13.13 2.19
C LYS A 309 -3.94 -13.43 3.52
N GLU A 310 -3.00 -12.58 3.95
CA GLU A 310 -2.30 -12.72 5.22
C GLU A 310 -3.27 -12.62 6.41
N GLU A 311 -4.10 -11.58 6.44
CA GLU A 311 -5.04 -11.33 7.54
C GLU A 311 -6.14 -12.39 7.63
N LEU A 312 -6.66 -12.86 6.50
CA LEU A 312 -7.62 -13.97 6.45
C LEU A 312 -6.99 -15.29 6.91
N THR A 313 -5.74 -15.55 6.53
CA THR A 313 -5.02 -16.76 6.97
C THR A 313 -4.80 -16.74 8.49
N LYS A 314 -4.36 -15.60 9.04
CA LYS A 314 -4.22 -15.41 10.49
C LYS A 314 -5.56 -15.59 11.20
N PHE A 315 -6.61 -14.94 10.69
CA PHE A 315 -7.95 -15.03 11.26
C PHE A 315 -8.50 -16.46 11.24
N ALA A 316 -8.42 -17.16 10.10
CA ALA A 316 -8.82 -18.56 9.97
C ALA A 316 -8.09 -19.47 10.97
N THR A 317 -6.77 -19.25 11.13
CA THR A 317 -5.94 -20.02 12.06
C THR A 317 -6.32 -19.75 13.51
N GLN A 318 -6.52 -18.49 13.89
CA GLN A 318 -6.94 -18.11 15.24
C GLN A 318 -8.33 -18.65 15.55
N LEU A 319 -9.26 -18.63 14.60
CA LEU A 319 -10.61 -19.15 14.77
C LEU A 319 -10.58 -20.66 14.98
N ARG A 320 -9.84 -21.39 14.13
CA ARG A 320 -9.63 -22.82 14.30
C ARG A 320 -9.05 -23.14 15.67
N ASN A 321 -8.04 -22.40 16.12
CA ASN A 321 -7.41 -22.59 17.43
C ASN A 321 -8.38 -22.30 18.58
N TRP A 322 -9.23 -21.29 18.45
CA TRP A 322 -10.28 -20.99 19.43
C TRP A 322 -11.28 -22.15 19.53
N VAL A 323 -11.77 -22.65 18.38
CA VAL A 323 -12.69 -23.80 18.32
C VAL A 323 -12.02 -25.03 18.94
N TRP A 324 -10.79 -25.35 18.56
CA TRP A 324 -10.03 -26.47 19.14
C TRP A 324 -9.84 -26.36 20.66
N LYS A 325 -9.56 -25.16 21.17
CA LYS A 325 -9.29 -24.94 22.60
C LYS A 325 -10.56 -25.00 23.44
N HIS A 326 -11.64 -24.39 22.97
CA HIS A 326 -12.86 -24.16 23.74
C HIS A 326 -13.99 -25.14 23.41
N CYS A 327 -13.90 -25.87 22.29
CA CYS A 327 -14.87 -26.87 21.86
C CYS A 327 -14.29 -28.28 21.86
N LYS A 328 -13.33 -28.61 22.75
CA LYS A 328 -12.69 -29.94 22.80
C LYS A 328 -13.69 -31.10 22.92
N ALA A 329 -14.78 -30.86 23.65
CA ALA A 329 -15.88 -31.82 23.80
C ALA A 329 -16.78 -31.92 22.55
N ALA A 330 -16.46 -31.25 21.43
CA ALA A 330 -17.12 -31.45 20.15
C ALA A 330 -16.96 -32.88 19.62
N SER A 331 -15.97 -33.64 20.09
CA SER A 331 -15.89 -35.09 19.84
C SER A 331 -17.10 -35.86 20.38
N GLN A 332 -17.79 -35.31 21.39
CA GLN A 332 -18.99 -35.87 22.02
C GLN A 332 -20.28 -35.31 21.40
N MET A 333 -20.19 -34.49 20.35
CA MET A 333 -21.36 -33.91 19.68
C MET A 333 -22.30 -35.05 19.22
N PRO A 334 -23.61 -34.96 19.51
CA PRO A 334 -24.55 -36.01 19.15
C PRO A 334 -24.69 -36.08 17.63
N GLU A 335 -25.00 -37.26 17.09
CA GLU A 335 -25.29 -37.43 15.66
C GLU A 335 -26.58 -36.72 15.24
N LEU A 336 -27.52 -36.56 16.19
CA LEU A 336 -28.81 -35.92 15.97
C LEU A 336 -29.03 -34.81 17.01
N ILE A 337 -29.43 -33.64 16.53
CA ILE A 337 -29.79 -32.50 17.37
C ILE A 337 -31.24 -32.64 17.79
N GLN A 338 -31.47 -32.85 19.09
CA GLN A 338 -32.83 -32.97 19.64
C GLN A 338 -33.55 -31.61 19.72
N ASP A 339 -32.79 -30.53 19.94
CA ASP A 339 -33.34 -29.18 20.01
C ASP A 339 -33.60 -28.62 18.60
N ARG A 340 -34.88 -28.58 18.21
CA ARG A 340 -35.32 -28.04 16.91
C ARG A 340 -34.92 -26.57 16.71
N GLY A 341 -34.82 -25.78 17.78
CA GLY A 341 -34.39 -24.39 17.70
C GLY A 341 -32.92 -24.29 17.31
N ILE A 342 -32.06 -25.10 17.93
CA ILE A 342 -30.64 -25.17 17.57
C ILE A 342 -30.45 -25.76 16.17
N GLN A 343 -31.19 -26.82 15.83
CA GLN A 343 -31.16 -27.41 14.49
C GLN A 343 -31.50 -26.38 13.41
N ALA A 344 -32.56 -25.59 13.60
CA ALA A 344 -32.93 -24.52 12.68
C ALA A 344 -31.85 -23.43 12.56
N ARG A 345 -31.18 -23.08 13.67
CA ARG A 345 -30.11 -22.08 13.68
C ARG A 345 -28.86 -22.51 12.91
N ILE A 346 -28.56 -23.81 12.85
CA ILE A 346 -27.38 -24.32 12.14
C ILE A 346 -27.68 -24.88 10.75
N ALA A 347 -28.95 -25.01 10.37
CA ALA A 347 -29.36 -25.65 9.12
C ALA A 347 -28.74 -24.99 7.87
N HIS A 348 -28.47 -23.68 7.91
CA HIS A 348 -27.78 -22.99 6.83
C HIS A 348 -26.28 -23.29 6.76
N ALA A 349 -25.64 -23.49 7.92
CA ALA A 349 -24.20 -23.76 8.01
C ALA A 349 -23.89 -25.22 7.64
N VAL A 350 -24.75 -26.13 8.08
CA VAL A 350 -24.54 -27.58 8.02
C VAL A 350 -25.90 -28.28 7.78
N PRO A 351 -26.43 -28.26 6.53
CA PRO A 351 -27.74 -28.85 6.22
C PRO A 351 -27.83 -30.34 6.56
N ASP A 352 -26.75 -31.09 6.29
CA ASP A 352 -26.64 -32.54 6.54
C ASP A 352 -25.77 -32.86 7.76
N PHE A 353 -26.13 -32.26 8.90
CA PHE A 353 -25.37 -32.36 10.15
C PHE A 353 -25.04 -33.79 10.59
N ALA A 354 -25.99 -34.71 10.50
CA ALA A 354 -25.78 -36.11 10.90
C ALA A 354 -24.69 -36.77 10.06
N ARG A 355 -24.72 -36.61 8.73
CA ARG A 355 -23.75 -37.23 7.82
C ARG A 355 -22.34 -36.70 8.05
N LEU A 356 -22.20 -35.38 8.27
CA LEU A 356 -20.90 -34.73 8.46
C LEU A 356 -20.28 -34.93 9.85
N THR A 357 -21.07 -35.34 10.84
CA THR A 357 -20.55 -35.64 12.18
C THR A 357 -20.08 -37.09 12.31
N MET A 358 -20.51 -37.99 11.42
CA MET A 358 -20.05 -39.39 11.37
C MET A 358 -18.62 -39.54 10.82
N SER A 359 -18.18 -38.64 9.93
CA SER A 359 -16.90 -38.71 9.20
C SER A 359 -15.66 -38.21 9.97
N ASN A 360 -15.61 -38.35 11.31
CA ASN A 360 -14.54 -37.79 12.17
C ASN A 360 -14.30 -36.27 12.07
N SER A 361 -15.13 -35.53 11.32
CA SER A 361 -15.01 -34.10 11.05
C SER A 361 -15.76 -33.20 12.03
N ARG A 362 -16.14 -33.70 13.22
CA ARG A 362 -16.94 -32.96 14.22
C ARG A 362 -16.34 -31.59 14.59
N MET A 363 -15.01 -31.49 14.66
CA MET A 363 -14.33 -30.22 14.97
C MET A 363 -14.45 -29.23 13.82
N THR A 364 -14.30 -29.69 12.57
CA THR A 364 -14.46 -28.86 11.37
C THR A 364 -15.92 -28.45 11.17
N VAL A 365 -16.88 -29.32 11.50
CA VAL A 365 -18.31 -28.99 11.57
C VAL A 365 -18.57 -27.88 12.59
N MET A 366 -17.99 -27.99 13.80
CA MET A 366 -18.09 -26.93 14.80
C MET A 366 -17.50 -25.61 14.29
N GLN A 367 -16.34 -25.65 13.64
CA GLN A 367 -15.74 -24.48 13.01
C GLN A 367 -16.66 -23.87 11.95
N ALA A 368 -17.28 -24.68 11.11
CA ALA A 368 -18.23 -24.20 10.10
C ALA A 368 -19.45 -23.50 10.70
N VAL A 369 -19.99 -24.02 11.81
CA VAL A 369 -21.09 -23.38 12.56
C VAL A 369 -20.67 -22.00 13.09
N VAL A 370 -19.49 -21.90 13.71
CA VAL A 370 -18.99 -20.60 14.21
C VAL A 370 -18.76 -19.63 13.07
N GLN A 371 -18.14 -20.10 11.99
CA GLN A 371 -17.83 -19.29 10.82
C GLN A 371 -19.10 -18.78 10.12
N ASP A 372 -20.17 -19.58 10.04
CA ASP A 372 -21.45 -19.13 9.48
C ASP A 372 -22.08 -17.99 10.31
N ILE A 373 -22.03 -18.08 11.64
CA ILE A 373 -22.51 -17.00 12.52
C ILE A 373 -21.71 -15.72 12.25
N ILE A 374 -20.38 -15.82 12.19
CA ILE A 374 -19.50 -14.69 11.89
C ILE A 374 -19.78 -14.12 10.49
N LEU A 375 -19.98 -14.97 9.49
CA LEU A 375 -20.33 -14.57 8.13
C LEU A 375 -21.63 -13.75 8.11
N ARG A 376 -22.69 -14.25 8.75
CA ARG A 376 -23.99 -13.55 8.82
C ARG A 376 -23.94 -12.26 9.64
N ARG A 377 -23.26 -12.26 10.78
CA ARG A 377 -23.24 -11.13 11.72
C ARG A 377 -22.24 -10.04 11.38
N ILE A 378 -21.17 -10.38 10.67
CA ILE A 378 -20.07 -9.46 10.40
C ILE A 378 -19.91 -9.28 8.88
N PHE A 379 -19.48 -10.31 8.16
CA PHE A 379 -19.06 -10.15 6.76
C PHE A 379 -20.21 -9.86 5.76
N ASN A 380 -21.44 -10.29 6.06
CA ASN A 380 -22.62 -10.05 5.24
C ASN A 380 -23.31 -8.70 5.52
N ARG A 381 -22.90 -7.99 6.58
CA ARG A 381 -23.36 -6.63 6.86
C ARG A 381 -22.80 -5.67 5.82
N TYR A 382 -23.56 -4.65 5.50
CA TYR A 382 -23.10 -3.55 4.65
C TYR A 382 -21.97 -2.76 5.34
N CYS A 383 -22.14 -2.50 6.64
CA CYS A 383 -21.13 -1.96 7.53
C CYS A 383 -21.50 -2.38 8.96
N VAL A 384 -20.59 -3.06 9.65
CA VAL A 384 -20.80 -3.34 11.07
C VAL A 384 -20.81 -2.02 11.84
N GLY A 385 -21.74 -1.90 12.79
CA GLY A 385 -21.99 -0.68 13.54
C GLY A 385 -23.12 0.21 13.00
N LEU A 386 -23.69 -0.13 11.83
CA LEU A 386 -24.93 0.49 11.37
C LEU A 386 -26.15 -0.26 11.88
N GLU A 387 -27.19 0.48 12.23
CA GLU A 387 -28.51 -0.09 12.49
C GLU A 387 -29.13 -0.65 11.20
N GLU A 388 -30.08 -1.59 11.33
CA GLU A 388 -30.72 -2.22 10.16
C GLU A 388 -31.37 -1.21 9.21
N GLY A 389 -32.01 -0.18 9.75
CA GLY A 389 -32.60 0.90 8.93
C GLY A 389 -31.57 1.72 8.17
N GLN A 390 -30.42 2.02 8.79
CA GLN A 390 -29.33 2.75 8.16
C GLN A 390 -28.66 1.91 7.06
N GLU A 391 -28.43 0.62 7.34
CA GLU A 391 -27.92 -0.33 6.36
C GLU A 391 -28.88 -0.49 5.16
N ALA A 392 -30.18 -0.59 5.40
CA ALA A 392 -31.19 -0.65 4.34
C ALA A 392 -31.18 0.63 3.49
N ALA A 393 -31.03 1.79 4.11
CA ALA A 393 -30.93 3.07 3.40
C ALA A 393 -29.67 3.12 2.51
N MET A 394 -28.52 2.68 3.01
CA MET A 394 -27.29 2.62 2.22
C MET A 394 -27.43 1.69 1.02
N ARG A 395 -28.00 0.49 1.21
CA ARG A 395 -28.29 -0.44 0.11
C ARG A 395 -29.25 0.16 -0.91
N ALA A 396 -30.28 0.88 -0.46
CA ALA A 396 -31.25 1.53 -1.34
C ALA A 396 -30.61 2.62 -2.21
N ILE A 397 -29.70 3.42 -1.64
CA ILE A 397 -28.93 4.42 -2.40
C ILE A 397 -28.05 3.72 -3.44
N GLU A 398 -27.38 2.63 -3.08
CA GLU A 398 -26.54 1.87 -4.02
C GLU A 398 -27.36 1.31 -5.20
N VAL A 399 -28.54 0.76 -4.92
CA VAL A 399 -29.47 0.28 -5.95
C VAL A 399 -29.92 1.42 -6.85
N MET A 400 -30.28 2.57 -6.27
CA MET A 400 -30.66 3.77 -7.03
C MET A 400 -29.52 4.26 -7.93
N LEU A 401 -28.29 4.34 -7.42
CA LEU A 401 -27.12 4.73 -8.21
C LEU A 401 -26.84 3.74 -9.35
N THR A 402 -27.05 2.45 -9.10
CA THR A 402 -26.92 1.40 -10.13
C THR A 402 -27.97 1.57 -11.23
N GLN A 403 -29.22 1.85 -10.86
CA GLN A 403 -30.34 2.02 -11.80
C GLN A 403 -30.26 3.32 -12.62
N GLN A 404 -29.71 4.39 -12.03
CA GLN A 404 -29.59 5.70 -12.67
C GLN A 404 -28.30 5.86 -13.50
N SER A 405 -27.36 4.92 -13.38
CA SER A 405 -26.14 4.93 -14.18
C SER A 405 -26.44 4.54 -15.64
N ALA A 406 -25.62 5.01 -16.57
CA ALA A 406 -25.70 4.57 -17.96
C ALA A 406 -25.51 3.04 -18.06
N VAL A 407 -25.95 2.43 -19.16
CA VAL A 407 -25.73 0.98 -19.41
C VAL A 407 -24.41 0.81 -20.18
N PRO A 408 -23.43 0.03 -19.67
CA PRO A 408 -23.43 -0.71 -18.41
C PRO A 408 -23.17 0.18 -17.18
N PRO A 409 -23.68 -0.19 -15.98
CA PRO A 409 -23.54 0.63 -14.78
C PRO A 409 -22.09 1.00 -14.48
N ASN A 410 -21.86 2.25 -14.09
CA ASN A 410 -20.54 2.73 -13.69
C ASN A 410 -20.20 2.25 -12.27
N TYR A 411 -19.91 0.96 -12.14
CA TYR A 411 -19.54 0.33 -10.87
C TYR A 411 -18.34 0.98 -10.20
N GLY A 412 -17.40 1.56 -10.97
CA GLY A 412 -16.24 2.26 -10.41
C GLY A 412 -16.64 3.48 -9.57
N MET A 413 -17.59 4.29 -10.06
CA MET A 413 -18.13 5.43 -9.29
C MET A 413 -18.96 4.98 -8.09
N ILE A 414 -19.79 3.96 -8.25
CA ILE A 414 -20.65 3.44 -7.18
C ILE A 414 -19.79 2.88 -6.04
N ASN A 415 -18.78 2.07 -6.38
CA ASN A 415 -17.88 1.48 -5.39
C ASN A 415 -16.98 2.53 -4.74
N ARG A 416 -16.55 3.56 -5.48
CA ARG A 416 -15.84 4.70 -4.88
C ARG A 416 -16.71 5.45 -3.87
N TRP A 417 -17.99 5.69 -4.21
CA TRP A 417 -18.94 6.28 -3.26
C TRP A 417 -19.13 5.40 -2.02
N ARG A 418 -19.25 4.07 -2.19
CA ARG A 418 -19.35 3.13 -1.06
C ARG A 418 -18.12 3.22 -0.18
N ALA A 419 -16.94 3.07 -0.77
CA ALA A 419 -15.66 3.11 -0.06
C ALA A 419 -15.52 4.39 0.77
N LEU A 420 -15.77 5.55 0.16
CA LEU A 420 -15.71 6.84 0.85
C LEU A 420 -16.74 6.93 1.98
N SER A 421 -17.98 6.50 1.74
CA SER A 421 -19.04 6.56 2.74
C SER A 421 -18.72 5.68 3.95
N ILE A 422 -18.22 4.46 3.70
CA ILE A 422 -17.79 3.54 4.76
C ILE A 422 -16.63 4.15 5.56
N ALA A 423 -15.60 4.68 4.89
CA ALA A 423 -14.45 5.28 5.55
C ALA A 423 -14.83 6.48 6.45
N LEU A 424 -15.80 7.29 6.03
CA LEU A 424 -16.35 8.38 6.84
C LEU A 424 -17.12 7.84 8.05
N LEU A 425 -17.96 6.81 7.85
CA LEU A 425 -18.82 6.25 8.90
C LEU A 425 -18.01 5.52 9.98
N THR A 426 -17.06 4.68 9.61
CA THR A 426 -16.28 3.85 10.54
C THR A 426 -15.40 4.65 11.50
N ASN A 427 -15.13 5.93 11.17
CA ASN A 427 -14.38 6.84 12.02
C ASN A 427 -15.25 7.56 13.07
N THR A 428 -16.58 7.46 12.98
CA THR A 428 -17.51 8.11 13.92
C THR A 428 -17.69 7.32 15.22
N HIS A 429 -17.87 8.02 16.35
CA HIS A 429 -18.11 7.40 17.65
C HIS A 429 -19.33 6.45 17.68
N PRO A 430 -20.51 6.82 17.13
CA PRO A 430 -21.68 5.94 17.19
C PRO A 430 -21.49 4.60 16.49
N VAL A 431 -20.77 4.57 15.37
CA VAL A 431 -20.49 3.34 14.62
C VAL A 431 -19.50 2.46 15.39
N LYS A 432 -18.52 3.05 16.08
CA LYS A 432 -17.57 2.31 16.93
C LYS A 432 -18.30 1.65 18.11
N ASP A 433 -19.10 2.40 18.86
CA ASP A 433 -19.83 1.87 20.02
C ASP A 433 -20.82 0.77 19.61
N THR A 434 -21.54 0.97 18.49
CA THR A 434 -22.47 -0.04 17.96
C THR A 434 -21.73 -1.26 17.41
N SER A 435 -20.52 -1.10 16.89
CA SER A 435 -19.67 -2.22 16.47
C SER A 435 -19.24 -3.06 17.65
N GLU A 436 -18.90 -2.45 18.79
CA GLU A 436 -18.59 -3.17 20.03
C GLU A 436 -19.79 -3.97 20.54
N SER A 437 -21.00 -3.39 20.50
CA SER A 437 -22.24 -4.14 20.83
C SER A 437 -22.44 -5.32 19.88
N ALA A 438 -22.27 -5.13 18.57
CA ALA A 438 -22.41 -6.19 17.58
C ALA A 438 -21.40 -7.33 17.79
N ILE A 439 -20.18 -7.01 18.24
CA ILE A 439 -19.16 -8.00 18.62
C ILE A 439 -19.63 -8.83 19.82
N VAL A 440 -20.16 -8.19 20.86
CA VAL A 440 -20.66 -8.88 22.07
C VAL A 440 -21.88 -9.75 21.75
N ASP A 441 -22.79 -9.27 20.91
CA ASP A 441 -23.96 -10.02 20.47
C ASP A 441 -23.57 -11.23 19.61
N CYS A 442 -22.63 -11.05 18.69
CA CYS A 442 -22.08 -12.14 17.89
C CYS A 442 -21.38 -13.18 18.77
N CYS A 443 -20.58 -12.75 19.76
CA CYS A 443 -19.94 -13.63 20.73
C CYS A 443 -20.98 -14.46 21.50
N SER A 444 -22.02 -13.80 22.01
CA SER A 444 -23.10 -14.44 22.76
C SER A 444 -23.88 -15.46 21.91
N GLU A 445 -24.10 -15.16 20.63
CA GLU A 445 -24.74 -16.10 19.70
C GLU A 445 -23.86 -17.33 19.45
N VAL A 446 -22.58 -17.13 19.15
CA VAL A 446 -21.60 -18.21 18.94
C VAL A 446 -21.60 -19.15 20.15
N GLU A 447 -21.46 -18.60 21.36
CA GLU A 447 -21.47 -19.37 22.58
C GLU A 447 -22.79 -20.12 22.79
N SER A 448 -23.92 -19.43 22.60
CA SER A 448 -25.24 -20.03 22.72
C SER A 448 -25.42 -21.24 21.79
N VAL A 449 -24.99 -21.16 20.52
CA VAL A 449 -25.11 -22.28 19.57
C VAL A 449 -24.13 -23.39 19.91
N VAL A 450 -22.84 -23.05 19.98
CA VAL A 450 -21.74 -24.01 20.11
C VAL A 450 -21.88 -24.87 21.36
N PHE A 451 -22.14 -24.25 22.51
CA PHE A 451 -22.23 -24.99 23.77
C PHE A 451 -23.55 -25.78 23.91
N SER A 452 -24.60 -25.39 23.17
CA SER A 452 -25.82 -26.20 23.06
C SER A 452 -25.61 -27.48 22.25
N LEU A 453 -24.62 -27.52 21.36
CA LEU A 453 -24.26 -28.71 20.58
C LEU A 453 -23.39 -29.71 21.35
N ILE A 454 -22.83 -29.31 22.51
CA ILE A 454 -21.95 -30.15 23.32
C ILE A 454 -22.75 -30.73 24.49
N PRO A 455 -22.89 -32.07 24.59
CA PRO A 455 -23.58 -32.69 25.73
C PRO A 455 -22.94 -32.32 27.07
N GLY A 456 -23.76 -32.09 28.09
CA GLY A 456 -23.31 -31.73 29.43
C GLY A 456 -22.82 -30.30 29.61
N HIS A 457 -22.62 -29.53 28.53
CA HIS A 457 -22.17 -28.13 28.56
C HIS A 457 -23.35 -27.14 28.43
N ARG A 458 -24.45 -27.38 29.15
CA ARG A 458 -25.57 -26.42 29.24
C ARG A 458 -25.25 -25.21 30.13
N ALA A 459 -24.15 -25.27 30.89
CA ALA A 459 -23.66 -24.11 31.63
C ALA A 459 -22.98 -23.14 30.65
N ARG A 460 -23.29 -21.85 30.80
CA ARG A 460 -22.66 -20.75 30.05
C ARG A 460 -21.14 -20.99 30.05
N PRO A 461 -20.46 -20.90 28.90
CA PRO A 461 -19.01 -20.96 28.89
C PRO A 461 -18.45 -19.96 29.89
N GLY A 462 -17.40 -20.36 30.60
CA GLY A 462 -16.71 -19.44 31.49
C GLY A 462 -16.17 -18.25 30.71
N ASP A 463 -16.04 -17.10 31.38
CA ASP A 463 -15.54 -15.83 30.83
C ASP A 463 -14.25 -15.94 29.99
N ALA A 464 -13.51 -17.04 30.10
CA ALA A 464 -12.32 -17.32 29.31
C ALA A 464 -12.59 -17.52 27.81
N ALA A 465 -13.70 -18.17 27.42
CA ALA A 465 -14.02 -18.39 26.00
C ALA A 465 -14.38 -17.07 25.30
N SER A 466 -15.25 -16.27 25.94
CA SER A 466 -15.67 -14.95 25.46
C SER A 466 -14.48 -13.99 25.40
N ARG A 467 -13.63 -13.95 26.44
CA ARG A 467 -12.41 -13.12 26.46
C ARG A 467 -11.45 -13.44 25.32
N ALA A 468 -11.40 -14.70 24.87
CA ALA A 468 -10.57 -15.09 23.74
C ALA A 468 -11.27 -14.82 22.38
N LEU A 469 -12.61 -14.90 22.32
CA LEU A 469 -13.37 -14.71 21.08
C LEU A 469 -13.55 -13.22 20.71
N ILE A 470 -13.76 -12.35 21.69
CA ILE A 470 -14.02 -10.92 21.47
C ILE A 470 -12.92 -10.24 20.62
N PRO A 471 -11.61 -10.39 20.92
CA PRO A 471 -10.56 -9.80 20.09
C PRO A 471 -10.53 -10.37 18.66
N LEU A 472 -10.89 -11.65 18.50
CA LEU A 472 -10.98 -12.29 17.19
C LEU A 472 -12.13 -11.72 16.36
N LEU A 473 -13.30 -11.51 16.98
CA LEU A 473 -14.45 -10.87 16.34
C LEU A 473 -14.18 -9.39 16.02
N ALA A 474 -13.48 -8.66 16.90
CA ALA A 474 -13.02 -7.31 16.61
C ALA A 474 -12.11 -7.27 15.37
N ASN A 475 -11.24 -8.27 15.22
CA ASN A 475 -10.42 -8.41 14.02
C ASN A 475 -11.27 -8.70 12.77
N ALA A 476 -12.29 -9.56 12.88
CA ALA A 476 -13.23 -9.83 11.78
C ALA A 476 -13.98 -8.56 11.33
N VAL A 477 -14.44 -7.74 12.29
CA VAL A 477 -15.08 -6.44 11.99
C VAL A 477 -14.13 -5.52 11.23
N ARG A 478 -12.88 -5.41 11.69
CA ARG A 478 -11.85 -4.61 11.01
C ARG A 478 -11.62 -5.09 9.58
N ILE A 479 -11.45 -6.39 9.35
CA ILE A 479 -11.29 -6.97 8.01
C ILE A 479 -12.54 -6.66 7.15
N SER A 480 -13.74 -6.81 7.72
CA SER A 480 -14.99 -6.50 7.02
C SER A 480 -15.08 -5.04 6.61
N HIS A 481 -14.67 -4.09 7.46
CA HIS A 481 -14.61 -2.67 7.10
C HIS A 481 -13.62 -2.43 5.95
N HIS A 482 -12.45 -3.08 5.96
CA HIS A 482 -11.52 -2.98 4.84
C HIS A 482 -12.12 -3.53 3.53
N PHE A 483 -12.84 -4.66 3.55
CA PHE A 483 -13.52 -5.18 2.36
C PHE A 483 -14.50 -4.17 1.77
N LYS A 484 -15.35 -3.57 2.61
CA LYS A 484 -16.37 -2.61 2.19
C LYS A 484 -15.79 -1.23 1.85
N GLY A 485 -14.60 -0.93 2.36
CA GLY A 485 -13.80 0.25 2.06
C GLY A 485 -12.99 0.15 0.77
N GLN A 486 -12.95 -0.99 0.08
CA GLN A 486 -12.24 -1.10 -1.20
C GLN A 486 -13.06 -0.56 -2.38
N ARG A 487 -12.35 -0.05 -3.38
CA ARG A 487 -12.93 0.31 -4.69
C ARG A 487 -13.26 -0.94 -5.52
N ALA A 488 -12.48 -2.00 -5.38
CA ALA A 488 -12.86 -3.33 -5.87
C ALA A 488 -14.02 -3.87 -5.03
N ARG A 489 -14.92 -4.64 -5.65
CA ARG A 489 -15.99 -5.31 -4.90
C ARG A 489 -15.44 -6.61 -4.33
N ILE A 490 -15.45 -6.74 -3.01
CA ILE A 490 -15.01 -7.96 -2.33
C ILE A 490 -16.23 -8.63 -1.68
N ASP A 491 -16.48 -9.87 -2.11
CA ASP A 491 -17.55 -10.71 -1.62
C ASP A 491 -16.98 -11.89 -0.81
N VAL A 492 -17.61 -12.19 0.32
CA VAL A 492 -17.30 -13.33 1.17
C VAL A 492 -18.40 -14.37 0.98
N VAL A 493 -18.06 -15.53 0.42
CA VAL A 493 -19.03 -16.49 -0.10
C VAL A 493 -18.88 -17.84 0.60
N SER A 494 -20.00 -18.35 1.14
CA SER A 494 -20.10 -19.73 1.62
C SER A 494 -20.58 -20.63 0.48
N PRO A 495 -19.82 -21.67 0.10
CA PRO A 495 -20.20 -22.63 -0.93
C PRO A 495 -21.15 -23.74 -0.45
N VAL A 496 -21.74 -23.66 0.75
CA VAL A 496 -22.63 -24.72 1.24
C VAL A 496 -23.79 -24.95 0.26
N GLY A 497 -23.99 -26.22 -0.14
CA GLY A 497 -24.96 -26.62 -1.15
C GLY A 497 -24.48 -26.53 -2.60
N HIS A 498 -23.29 -25.98 -2.85
CA HIS A 498 -22.67 -25.99 -4.18
C HIS A 498 -21.95 -27.32 -4.45
N ILE A 499 -21.67 -27.59 -5.72
CA ILE A 499 -20.75 -28.65 -6.12
C ILE A 499 -19.31 -28.17 -5.89
N PHE A 500 -18.46 -29.05 -5.36
CA PHE A 500 -17.05 -28.77 -5.12
C PHE A 500 -16.35 -28.35 -6.41
N ASP A 501 -15.62 -27.23 -6.31
CA ASP A 501 -14.84 -26.65 -7.39
C ASP A 501 -13.44 -26.29 -6.89
N PRO A 502 -12.38 -27.03 -7.29
CA PRO A 502 -11.03 -26.82 -6.80
C PRO A 502 -10.44 -25.48 -7.25
N GLU A 503 -11.05 -24.75 -8.21
CA GLU A 503 -10.57 -23.42 -8.57
C GLU A 503 -10.62 -22.46 -7.37
N TRP A 504 -11.68 -22.55 -6.56
CA TRP A 504 -11.93 -21.60 -5.47
C TRP A 504 -12.30 -22.24 -4.12
N MET A 505 -12.29 -23.57 -4.02
CA MET A 505 -12.52 -24.34 -2.80
C MET A 505 -11.35 -25.29 -2.54
N GLU A 506 -11.07 -25.60 -1.28
CA GLU A 506 -10.06 -26.57 -0.81
C GLU A 506 -10.67 -27.46 0.27
N ASP A 507 -10.25 -28.72 0.35
CA ASP A 507 -10.75 -29.65 1.37
C ASP A 507 -10.31 -29.25 2.79
N ALA A 508 -11.26 -29.33 3.73
CA ALA A 508 -11.06 -29.07 5.15
C ALA A 508 -11.06 -30.35 6.00
N SER A 509 -11.20 -31.53 5.38
CA SER A 509 -11.20 -32.81 6.09
C SER A 509 -9.83 -33.19 6.66
N GLY A 510 -8.75 -32.63 6.10
CA GLY A 510 -7.37 -32.95 6.47
C GLY A 510 -6.84 -34.25 5.85
N MET A 511 -7.55 -34.80 4.88
CA MET A 511 -7.02 -35.82 3.95
C MET A 511 -5.95 -35.17 3.06
N GLU A 512 -5.00 -35.97 2.55
CA GLU A 512 -3.86 -35.48 1.74
C GLU A 512 -4.31 -34.78 0.44
N ASP A 513 -3.47 -33.87 -0.08
CA ASP A 513 -3.81 -32.94 -1.18
C ASP A 513 -4.21 -33.63 -2.51
N ASP A 514 -3.92 -34.92 -2.69
CA ASP A 514 -4.31 -35.70 -3.87
C ASP A 514 -5.83 -35.98 -3.95
N VAL A 515 -6.59 -35.64 -2.91
CA VAL A 515 -8.04 -35.92 -2.78
C VAL A 515 -8.92 -34.83 -3.43
N ASP A 516 -8.38 -33.67 -3.81
CA ASP A 516 -9.15 -32.59 -4.44
C ASP A 516 -9.82 -33.03 -5.76
N GLU A 517 -9.19 -33.95 -6.52
CA GLU A 517 -9.78 -34.53 -7.74
C GLU A 517 -10.94 -35.49 -7.42
N ASP A 518 -10.84 -36.26 -6.33
CA ASP A 518 -11.88 -37.20 -5.89
C ASP A 518 -13.13 -36.49 -5.34
N LEU A 519 -12.98 -35.24 -4.90
CA LEU A 519 -14.08 -34.41 -4.42
C LEU A 519 -14.84 -33.72 -5.56
N ARG A 520 -14.33 -33.71 -6.80
CA ARG A 520 -15.04 -33.10 -7.93
C ARG A 520 -16.43 -33.72 -8.11
N GLY A 521 -17.44 -32.87 -8.25
CA GLY A 521 -18.82 -33.33 -8.40
C GLY A 521 -19.52 -33.67 -7.08
N LYS A 522 -18.82 -33.69 -5.94
CA LYS A 522 -19.44 -33.87 -4.62
C LYS A 522 -20.08 -32.57 -4.14
N MET A 523 -21.15 -32.69 -3.36
CA MET A 523 -21.85 -31.54 -2.79
C MET A 523 -21.13 -31.07 -1.53
N VAL A 524 -20.93 -29.76 -1.40
CA VAL A 524 -20.38 -29.14 -0.18
C VAL A 524 -21.44 -29.14 0.90
N GLY A 525 -21.16 -29.82 2.01
CA GLY A 525 -22.05 -29.94 3.15
C GLY A 525 -21.79 -28.93 4.26
N ALA A 526 -20.55 -28.45 4.40
CA ALA A 526 -20.19 -27.43 5.38
C ALA A 526 -19.00 -26.58 4.90
N CYS A 527 -18.93 -25.34 5.38
CA CYS A 527 -17.87 -24.39 5.04
C CYS A 527 -17.12 -23.96 6.31
N ALA A 528 -15.94 -24.54 6.54
CA ALA A 528 -15.07 -24.22 7.67
C ALA A 528 -14.45 -22.82 7.55
N PHE A 529 -14.26 -22.32 6.33
CA PHE A 529 -13.86 -20.93 6.06
C PHE A 529 -14.34 -20.49 4.67
N PRO A 530 -15.00 -19.33 4.51
CA PRO A 530 -15.59 -18.91 3.23
C PRO A 530 -14.52 -18.48 2.22
N ALA A 531 -14.90 -18.50 0.94
CA ALA A 531 -14.07 -17.90 -0.09
C ALA A 531 -14.17 -16.39 -0.04
N VAL A 532 -13.08 -15.72 -0.42
CA VAL A 532 -13.05 -14.26 -0.61
C VAL A 532 -12.72 -13.98 -2.06
N ILE A 533 -13.69 -13.39 -2.76
CA ILE A 533 -13.64 -13.15 -4.20
C ILE A 533 -13.67 -11.65 -4.44
N LYS A 534 -12.67 -11.16 -5.17
CA LYS A 534 -12.56 -9.76 -5.61
C LYS A 534 -13.02 -9.64 -7.07
N TRP A 535 -13.80 -8.59 -7.33
CA TRP A 535 -14.21 -8.17 -8.66
C TRP A 535 -13.66 -6.78 -8.94
N GLY A 536 -12.94 -6.63 -10.05
CA GLY A 536 -12.24 -5.41 -10.40
C GLY A 536 -10.86 -5.27 -9.75
N ASN A 537 -10.11 -4.28 -10.20
CA ASN A 537 -8.79 -3.94 -9.68
C ASN A 537 -8.87 -2.89 -8.55
N GLU A 538 -7.73 -2.55 -7.96
CA GLU A 538 -7.60 -1.62 -6.82
C GLU A 538 -8.03 -0.19 -7.17
N LYS A 539 -8.05 0.14 -8.47
CA LYS A 539 -8.54 1.43 -8.98
C LYS A 539 -10.06 1.45 -9.14
N GLY A 540 -10.74 0.33 -8.93
CA GLY A 540 -12.18 0.21 -9.17
C GLY A 540 -12.51 0.20 -10.68
N ASP A 541 -11.61 -0.37 -11.49
CA ASP A 541 -11.82 -0.61 -12.91
C ASP A 541 -11.90 -2.12 -13.18
N ASP A 542 -12.32 -2.49 -14.40
CA ASP A 542 -12.33 -3.88 -14.92
C ASP A 542 -13.08 -4.90 -14.05
N TYR A 543 -14.34 -4.63 -13.72
CA TYR A 543 -15.18 -5.54 -12.91
C TYR A 543 -15.50 -6.90 -13.56
N ALA A 544 -15.05 -7.13 -14.80
CA ALA A 544 -15.06 -8.46 -15.41
C ALA A 544 -13.94 -9.35 -14.84
N LEU A 545 -12.86 -8.75 -14.34
CA LEU A 545 -11.77 -9.47 -13.68
C LEU A 545 -12.24 -10.01 -12.32
N ARG A 546 -12.21 -11.33 -12.19
CA ARG A 546 -12.49 -12.08 -10.95
C ARG A 546 -11.17 -12.62 -10.40
N THR A 547 -10.87 -12.29 -9.16
CA THR A 547 -9.68 -12.81 -8.44
C THR A 547 -10.12 -13.51 -7.17
N ILE A 548 -9.64 -14.74 -6.95
CA ILE A 548 -9.85 -15.49 -5.71
C ILE A 548 -8.73 -15.10 -4.75
N ILE A 549 -9.04 -14.30 -3.74
CA ILE A 549 -8.08 -13.89 -2.71
C ILE A 549 -7.83 -15.05 -1.73
N PHE A 550 -8.90 -15.76 -1.39
CA PHE A 550 -8.87 -16.86 -0.43
C PHE A 550 -9.82 -17.97 -0.87
N ARG A 551 -9.33 -19.22 -0.99
CA ARG A 551 -10.14 -20.40 -1.32
C ARG A 551 -11.02 -20.79 -0.12
N ALA A 552 -12.25 -21.22 -0.37
CA ALA A 552 -13.13 -21.71 0.70
C ALA A 552 -12.62 -23.05 1.24
N LYS A 553 -12.53 -23.19 2.56
CA LYS A 553 -12.25 -24.47 3.23
C LYS A 553 -13.56 -25.22 3.46
N VAL A 554 -13.76 -26.34 2.80
CA VAL A 554 -15.06 -27.02 2.75
C VAL A 554 -15.01 -28.47 3.17
N LEU A 555 -16.13 -28.98 3.66
CA LEU A 555 -16.37 -30.42 3.83
C LEU A 555 -17.39 -30.86 2.80
N CYS A 556 -17.02 -31.84 2.00
CA CYS A 556 -17.92 -32.47 1.03
C CYS A 556 -18.71 -33.60 1.67
N LEU A 557 -19.90 -33.82 1.14
CA LEU A 557 -20.77 -34.92 1.49
C LEU A 557 -20.30 -36.13 0.68
N LEU A 558 -19.60 -37.04 1.35
CA LEU A 558 -19.18 -38.30 0.75
C LEU A 558 -20.39 -39.23 0.64
N ASP A 559 -20.43 -40.01 -0.44
CA ASP A 559 -21.42 -41.07 -0.59
C ASP A 559 -21.13 -42.12 0.48
N THR A 560 -22.10 -42.36 1.37
CA THR A 560 -22.04 -43.48 2.30
C THR A 560 -22.38 -44.74 1.52
N GLU A 561 -21.37 -45.54 1.17
CA GLU A 561 -21.57 -46.91 0.69
C GLU A 561 -22.22 -47.82 1.76
#